data_AF-A0A350D9Z8-F1
#
_entry.id   AF-A0A350D9Z8-F1
#
_cell.length_a   1.000
_cell.length_b   1.000
_cell.length_c   1.000
_cell.angle_alpha   90.00
_cell.angle_beta   90.00
_cell.angle_gamma   90.00
#
_symmetry.space_group_name_H-M   'P 1'
#
loop_
_entity.id
_entity.type
_entity.pdbx_description
1 polymer ?
#
loop_
_entity_poly.entity_id
_entity_poly.type
_entity_poly.pdbx_seq_one_letter_code
_entity_poly.pdbx_strand_id
1 'polypeptide(L)' 'MNIKRRITLAIILILLCLSIGTIGYSTFEGWNIFDSIYMTVITLATVGYEETHPLSQQGRIFTVFLIIMGTGTLVYG' A
#
# COMPACT_ATOMS: atom_id res chain seq x y z
N MET A 1 -12.67 6.08 -24.28
CA MET A 1 -11.47 5.98 -23.42
C MET A 1 -10.54 4.93 -24.01
N ASN A 2 -9.31 5.28 -24.38
CA ASN A 2 -8.37 4.33 -24.97
C ASN A 2 -7.88 3.33 -23.92
N ILE A 3 -7.88 2.03 -24.23
CA ILE A 3 -7.48 0.95 -23.31
C ILE A 3 -6.07 1.18 -22.73
N LYS A 4 -5.15 1.68 -23.55
CA LYS A 4 -3.78 2.05 -23.15
C LYS A 4 -3.79 3.08 -22.00
N ARG A 5 -4.67 4.08 -22.08
CA ARG A 5 -4.79 5.14 -21.06
C ARG A 5 -5.28 4.58 -19.72
N ARG A 6 -6.22 3.63 -19.73
CA ARG A 6 -6.72 2.97 -18.51
C ARG A 6 -5.61 2.18 -17.82
N ILE A 7 -4.90 1.34 -18.58
CA ILE A 7 -3.81 0.52 -18.06
C ILE A 7 -2.69 1.39 -17.49
N THR A 8 -2.30 2.46 -18.19
CA THR A 8 -1.29 3.40 -17.69
C THR A 8 -1.71 4.07 -16.39
N LEU A 9 -2.97 4.50 -16.27
CA LEU A 9 -3.48 5.10 -15.03
C LEU A 9 -3.48 4.10 -13.86
N ALA A 10 -3.94 2.87 -14.09
CA ALA A 10 -3.94 1.83 -13.06
C ALA A 10 -2.52 1.53 -12.55
N ILE A 11 -1.53 1.40 -13.45
CA ILE A 11 -0.13 1.17 -13.06
C ILE A 11 0.41 2.36 -12.24
N ILE A 12 0.13 3.59 -12.66
CA ILE A 12 0.57 4.79 -11.92
C ILE A 12 -0.03 4.82 -10.52
N LEU A 13 -1.33 4.54 -10.40
CA LEU A 13 -2.01 4.55 -9.11
C LEU A 13 -1.49 3.45 -8.18
N ILE A 14 -1.23 2.25 -8.70
CA ILE A 14 -0.62 1.16 -7.93
C ILE A 14 0.77 1.56 -7.44
N LEU A 15 1.62 2.12 -8.31
CA LEU A 15 2.96 2.58 -7.94
C LEU A 15 2.89 3.70 -6.88
N LEU A 16 1.90 4.58 -6.98
CA LEU A 16 1.68 5.65 -6.02
C LEU A 16 1.24 5.11 -4.65
N CYS A 17 0.28 4.18 -4.60
CA CYS A 17 -0.11 3.50 -3.36
C CYS A 17 1.07 2.73 -2.74
N LEU A 18 1.87 2.06 -3.57
CA LEU A 18 3.03 1.30 -3.11
C LEU A 18 4.11 2.22 -2.52
N SER A 19 4.34 3.37 -3.14
CA SER A 19 5.27 4.40 -2.64
C SER A 19 4.77 5.01 -1.34
N ILE A 20 3.49 5.37 -1.25
CA ILE A 20 2.89 5.94 -0.04
C ILE A 20 2.93 4.94 1.12
N GLY A 21 2.54 3.69 0.89
CA GLY A 21 2.62 2.62 1.88
C GLY A 21 4.04 2.43 2.40
N THR A 22 5.01 2.30 1.49
CA THR A 22 6.41 2.08 1.82
C THR A 22 6.99 3.22 2.65
N ILE A 23 6.77 4.46 2.23
CA ILE A 23 7.24 5.64 2.96
C ILE A 23 6.55 5.73 4.32
N GLY A 24 5.25 5.46 4.39
CA GLY A 24 4.49 5.50 5.63
C GLY A 24 5.01 4.50 6.66
N TYR A 25 5.17 3.23 6.29
CA TYR A 25 5.72 2.22 7.21
C TYR A 25 7.16 2.53 7.62
N SER A 26 8.01 2.99 6.69
CA SER A 26 9.38 3.35 7.04
C SER A 26 9.45 4.56 7.98
N THR A 27 8.51 5.51 7.86
CA THR A 27 8.50 6.73 8.69
C THR A 27 7.82 6.52 10.05
N PHE A 28 6.65 5.87 10.08
CA PHE A 28 5.88 5.67 11.30
C PHE A 28 6.43 4.55 12.17
N GLU A 29 6.94 3.48 11.55
CA GLU A 29 7.40 2.29 12.27
C GLU A 29 8.93 2.16 12.27
N GLY A 30 9.65 3.00 11.51
CA GLY A 30 11.10 2.94 11.43
C GLY A 30 11.63 1.68 10.74
N TRP A 31 10.78 0.97 10.00
CA TRP A 31 11.15 -0.27 9.33
C TRP A 31 12.10 0.02 8.17
N ASN A 32 12.93 -0.98 7.85
CA ASN A 32 13.73 -0.89 6.64
C ASN A 32 12.83 -0.85 5.39
N ILE A 33 13.39 -0.40 4.28
CA ILE A 33 12.64 -0.20 3.03
C ILE A 33 12.05 -1.52 2.52
N PHE A 34 12.76 -2.64 2.63
CA PHE A 34 12.28 -3.93 2.14
C PHE A 34 11.06 -4.44 2.91
N ASP A 35 11.09 -4.36 4.24
CA ASP A 35 9.97 -4.78 5.09
C ASP A 35 8.76 -3.86 4.90
N SER A 36 9.01 -2.57 4.67
CA SER A 36 7.98 -1.58 4.37
C SER A 36 7.32 -1.84 3.01
N ILE A 37 8.10 -2.16 1.97
CA ILE A 37 7.59 -2.57 0.66
C ILE A 37 6.80 -3.87 0.80
N TYR A 38 7.36 -4.87 1.48
CA TYR A 38 6.72 -6.16 1.68
C TYR A 38 5.35 -6.02 2.37
N MET A 39 5.30 -5.28 3.49
CA MET A 39 4.04 -4.98 4.20
C MET A 39 3.03 -4.30 3.28
N THR A 40 3.48 -3.31 2.52
CA THR A 40 2.61 -2.57 1.59
C THR A 40 2.03 -3.49 0.52
N VAL A 41 2.86 -4.35 -0.07
CA VAL A 41 2.43 -5.30 -1.11
C VAL A 41 1.41 -6.29 -0.56
N ILE A 42 1.68 -6.94 0.57
CA ILE A 42 0.74 -7.93 1.13
C ILE A 42 -0.58 -7.28 1.57
N THR A 43 -0.54 -6.02 1.99
CA THR A 43 -1.72 -5.22 2.36
C THR A 43 -2.56 -4.89 1.13
N LEU A 44 -1.94 -4.32 0.09
CA LEU A 44 -2.64 -3.91 -1.14
C LEU A 44 -3.15 -5.12 -1.93
N ALA A 45 -2.38 -6.22 -1.96
CA ALA A 45 -2.78 -7.47 -2.60
C ALA A 45 -3.83 -8.25 -1.78
N THR A 46 -4.23 -7.76 -0.61
CA THR A 46 -5.18 -8.43 0.31
C THR A 46 -4.75 -9.83 0.73
N VAL A 47 -3.45 -10.15 0.64
CA VAL A 47 -2.91 -11.45 1.03
C VAL A 47 -2.92 -11.59 2.54
N GLY A 48 -2.52 -10.51 3.24
CA GLY A 48 -2.66 -10.38 4.70
C GLY A 48 -2.26 -11.61 5.51
N TYR A 49 -0.97 -11.97 5.50
CA TYR A 49 -0.45 -13.06 6.35
C TYR A 49 -0.47 -12.64 7.83
N GLU A 50 0.53 -11.87 8.24
CA GLU A 50 0.65 -11.21 9.54
C GLU A 50 1.40 -9.89 9.32
N GLU A 51 1.44 -9.02 10.33
CA GLU A 51 2.26 -7.81 10.30
C GLU A 51 3.75 -8.22 10.23
N THR A 52 4.54 -7.61 9.33
CA THR A 52 5.97 -7.95 9.20
C THR A 52 6.74 -7.74 10.50
N HIS A 53 6.34 -6.73 11.26
CA HIS A 53 6.75 -6.44 12.63
C HIS A 53 5.53 -5.91 13.40
N PRO A 54 5.55 -5.91 14.75
CA PRO A 54 4.46 -5.36 15.54
C PRO A 54 4.19 -3.90 15.17
N LEU A 55 2.97 -3.60 14.73
CA LEU A 55 2.56 -2.24 14.42
C LEU A 55 2.25 -1.44 15.68
N SER A 56 2.76 -0.21 15.71
CA SER A 56 2.31 0.80 16.66
C SER A 56 0.84 1.18 16.40
N GLN A 57 0.21 1.87 17.35
CA GLN A 57 -1.14 2.42 17.16
C GLN A 57 -1.22 3.35 15.94
N GLN A 58 -0.16 4.10 15.66
CA GLN A 58 -0.10 5.01 14.50
C GLN A 58 0.00 4.22 13.20
N GLY A 59 0.85 3.18 13.16
CA GLY A 59 0.97 2.28 12.01
C GLY A 59 -0.32 1.55 11.69
N ARG A 60 -1.10 1.14 12.70
CA ARG A 60 -2.43 0.55 12.50
C ARG A 60 -3.42 1.53 11.88
N ILE A 61 -3.49 2.76 12.39
CA ILE A 61 -4.34 3.81 11.81
C ILE A 61 -3.92 4.08 10.35
N PHE A 62 -2.62 4.20 10.09
CA PHE A 62 -2.08 4.35 8.75
C PHE A 62 -2.48 3.19 7.83
N THR A 63 -2.35 1.96 8.31
CA THR A 63 -2.72 0.74 7.57
C THR A 63 -4.20 0.76 7.17
N VAL A 64 -5.09 1.19 8.07
CA VAL A 64 -6.53 1.34 7.76
C VAL A 64 -6.74 2.31 6.61
N PHE A 65 -6.10 3.48 6.63
CA PHE A 65 -6.19 4.44 5.52
C PHE A 65 -5.60 3.88 4.23
N LEU A 66 -4.48 3.17 4.30
CA LEU A 66 -3.83 2.55 3.15
C LEU A 66 -4.73 1.49 2.50
N ILE A 67 -5.42 0.67 3.29
CA ILE A 67 -6.38 -0.32 2.79
C ILE A 67 -7.55 0.37 2.08
N ILE A 68 -8.16 1.39 2.68
CA ILE A 68 -9.30 2.11 2.08
C ILE A 68 -8.91 2.74 0.74
N MET A 69 -7.73 3.38 0.67
CA MET A 69 -7.23 3.96 -0.59
C MET A 69 -6.85 2.89 -1.61
N GLY A 70 -6.15 1.83 -1.17
CA GLY A 70 -5.63 0.78 -2.03
C GLY A 70 -6.72 -0.08 -2.65
N THR A 71 -7.67 -0.54 -1.85
CA THR A 71 -8.82 -1.34 -2.32
C THR A 71 -9.71 -0.54 -3.26
N GLY A 72 -9.98 0.73 -2.97
CA GLY A 72 -10.73 1.60 -3.88
C GLY A 72 -10.05 1.75 -5.24
N THR A 73 -8.73 1.88 -5.25
CA THR A 73 -7.92 1.99 -6.46
C THR A 73 -7.89 0.70 -7.28
N LEU A 74 -7.75 -0.45 -6.62
CA LEU A 74 -7.66 -1.75 -7.30
C LEU A 74 -9.01 -2.25 -7.82
N VAL A 75 -10.10 -1.95 -7.13
CA VAL A 75 -11.45 -2.45 -7.47
C VAL A 75 -12.13 -1.55 -8.51
N TYR A 76 -11.90 -0.23 -8.47
CA TYR A 76 -12.66 0.74 -9.29
C TYR A 76 -11.80 1.53 -10.29
N GLY A 77 -10.47 1.37 -10.30
CA GLY A 77 -9.51 2.10 -11.14
C GLY A 77 -9.41 1.68 -12.60
#